data_AF-A0A529XGP2-F1
#
_entry.id   AF-A0A529XGP2-F1
#
_cell.length_a   1.000
_cell.length_b   1.000
_cell.length_c   1.000
_cell.angle_alpha   90.00
_cell.angle_beta   90.00
_cell.angle_gamma   90.00
#
_symmetry.space_group_name_H-M   'P 1'
#
loop_
_entity.id
_entity.type
_entity.pdbx_description
1 polymer ?
#
loop_
_entity_poly.entity_id
_entity_poly.type
_entity_poly.pdbx_seq_one_letter_code
_entity_poly.pdbx_strand_id
1 'polypeptide(L)'
;VVIVLIPPLALIFLVLGTIFLGIATPTEGGAMGSVGALIMAAAKGRLTLDVVKQALASTTRLSSFVLFILIGARVFSLTFYGVNGHIWVEHLLTSLPGGETGFLIGVNILVFVLAFFLDFFELAFIIVPLLAPAADKLGIDLIWFGVLLGVNMQTSFMHPPFGFALFYLRSVAA
;
A
#
# COMPACT_ATOMS: atom_id res chain seq x y z
N VAL A 1 -28.58 3.14 -20.98
CA VAL A 1 -27.42 2.52 -20.29
C VAL A 1 -26.13 3.29 -20.55
N VAL A 2 -25.74 3.50 -21.82
CA VAL A 2 -24.47 4.17 -22.20
C VAL A 2 -24.27 5.55 -21.56
N ILE A 3 -25.28 6.43 -21.57
CA ILE A 3 -25.18 7.80 -21.02
C ILE A 3 -24.87 7.83 -19.51
N VAL A 4 -25.25 6.79 -18.76
CA VAL A 4 -25.04 6.72 -17.30
C VAL A 4 -23.61 6.30 -16.94
N LEU A 5 -22.93 5.59 -17.85
CA LEU A 5 -21.56 5.07 -17.70
C LEU A 5 -20.48 6.08 -18.12
N ILE A 6 -20.82 7.07 -18.95
CA ILE A 6 -19.87 8.08 -19.43
C ILE A 6 -19.18 8.81 -18.26
N PRO A 7 -19.87 9.32 -17.22
CA PRO A 7 -19.21 10.08 -16.17
C PRO A 7 -18.23 9.25 -15.31
N PRO A 8 -18.59 8.03 -14.83
CA PRO A 8 -17.63 7.16 -14.14
C PRO A 8 -16.44 6.74 -15.00
N LEU A 9 -16.65 6.43 -16.28
CA LEU A 9 -15.56 6.08 -17.20
C LEU A 9 -14.63 7.27 -17.43
N ALA A 10 -15.18 8.47 -17.63
CA ALA A 10 -14.38 9.69 -17.76
C ALA A 10 -13.53 9.95 -16.51
N LEU A 11 -14.07 9.69 -15.32
CA LEU A 11 -13.32 9.77 -14.07
C LEU A 11 -12.18 8.74 -14.01
N ILE A 12 -12.43 7.49 -14.40
CA ILE A 12 -11.39 6.46 -14.45
C ILE A 12 -10.28 6.90 -15.40
N PHE A 13 -10.62 7.36 -16.61
CA PHE A 13 -9.63 7.85 -17.57
C PHE A 13 -8.87 9.08 -17.07
N LEU A 14 -9.54 9.99 -16.35
CA LEU A 14 -8.91 11.16 -15.77
C LEU A 14 -7.88 10.75 -14.71
N VAL A 15 -8.22 9.82 -13.81
CA VAL A 15 -7.32 9.38 -12.74
C VAL A 15 -6.21 8.48 -13.28
N LEU A 16 -6.54 7.37 -13.97
CA LEU A 16 -5.53 6.46 -14.51
C LEU A 16 -4.68 7.14 -15.58
N GLY A 17 -5.30 7.92 -16.47
CA GLY A 17 -4.59 8.59 -17.57
C GLY A 17 -3.56 9.59 -17.06
N THR A 18 -3.88 10.38 -16.03
CA THR A 18 -2.93 11.35 -15.45
C THR A 18 -1.79 10.67 -14.71
N ILE A 19 -2.03 9.51 -14.09
CA ILE A 19 -0.99 8.68 -13.46
C ILE A 19 -0.05 8.07 -14.52
N PHE A 20 -0.59 7.43 -15.56
CA PHE A 20 0.22 6.79 -16.61
C PHE A 20 1.02 7.78 -17.46
N LEU A 21 0.48 8.98 -17.68
CA LEU A 21 1.18 10.06 -18.38
C LEU A 21 2.22 10.76 -17.50
N GLY A 22 2.32 10.40 -16.22
CA GLY A 22 3.27 10.98 -15.27
C GLY A 22 2.97 12.44 -14.89
N ILE A 23 1.78 12.93 -15.19
CA ILE A 23 1.35 14.31 -14.89
C ILE A 23 0.97 14.43 -13.41
N ALA A 24 0.35 13.38 -12.86
CA ALA A 24 -0.10 13.34 -11.48
C ALA A 24 0.48 12.12 -10.77
N THR A 25 0.96 12.34 -9.55
CA THR A 25 1.32 11.27 -8.62
C THR A 25 0.06 10.51 -8.16
N PRO A 26 0.17 9.28 -7.63
CA PRO A 26 -0.98 8.52 -7.15
C PRO A 26 -1.85 9.27 -6.12
N THR A 27 -1.21 10.10 -5.28
CA THR A 27 -1.88 10.98 -4.31
C THR A 27 -2.68 12.10 -4.99
N GLU A 28 -2.14 12.72 -6.03
CA GLU A 28 -2.81 13.76 -6.81
C GLU A 28 -3.93 13.16 -7.67
N GLY A 29 -3.72 11.96 -8.23
CA GLY A 29 -4.75 11.19 -8.92
C GLY A 29 -5.94 10.87 -8.02
N GLY A 30 -5.69 10.47 -6.77
CA GLY A 30 -6.73 10.25 -5.76
C GLY A 30 -7.52 11.53 -5.42
N ALA A 31 -6.82 12.66 -5.31
CA ALA A 31 -7.46 13.97 -5.09
C ALA A 31 -8.36 14.36 -6.27
N MET A 32 -7.87 14.23 -7.50
CA MET A 32 -8.65 14.48 -8.71
C MET A 32 -9.87 13.57 -8.83
N GLY A 33 -9.73 12.28 -8.50
CA GLY A 33 -10.84 11.34 -8.46
C GLY A 33 -11.92 11.75 -7.44
N SER A 34 -11.51 12.19 -6.25
CA SER A 34 -12.40 12.64 -5.19
C SER A 34 -13.15 13.92 -5.56
N VAL A 35 -12.44 14.91 -6.13
CA VAL A 35 -13.05 16.16 -6.61
C VAL A 35 -14.00 15.88 -7.76
N GLY A 36 -13.62 15.06 -8.73
CA GLY A 36 -14.50 14.72 -9.84
C GLY A 36 -15.73 13.91 -9.38
N ALA A 37 -15.60 13.03 -8.39
CA ALA A 37 -16.74 12.34 -7.78
C ALA A 37 -17.72 13.31 -7.09
N LEU A 38 -17.21 14.31 -6.36
CA LEU A 38 -18.02 15.37 -5.75
C LEU A 38 -18.77 16.20 -6.80
N ILE A 39 -18.08 16.60 -7.88
CA ILE A 39 -18.68 17.36 -8.98
C ILE A 39 -19.80 16.54 -9.64
N MET A 40 -19.59 15.25 -9.90
CA MET A 40 -20.62 14.38 -10.46
C MET A 40 -21.83 14.20 -9.52
N ALA A 41 -21.58 14.06 -8.22
CA ALA A 41 -22.65 13.94 -7.23
C ALA A 41 -23.48 15.23 -7.13
N ALA A 42 -22.81 16.40 -7.19
CA ALA A 42 -23.45 17.71 -7.24
C ALA A 42 -24.29 17.89 -8.51
N ALA A 43 -23.72 17.58 -9.69
CA ALA A 43 -24.39 17.69 -10.97
C ALA A 43 -25.63 16.78 -11.09
N LYS A 44 -25.64 15.65 -10.38
CA LYS A 44 -26.82 14.76 -10.29
C LYS A 44 -27.81 15.14 -9.19
N GLY A 45 -27.56 16.21 -8.43
CA GLY A 45 -28.42 16.63 -7.32
C GLY A 45 -28.47 15.64 -6.15
N ARG A 46 -27.47 14.75 -6.04
CA ARG A 46 -27.40 13.70 -5.02
C ARG A 46 -26.42 14.02 -3.89
N LEU A 47 -25.80 15.20 -3.94
CA LEU A 47 -24.88 15.66 -2.91
C LEU A 47 -25.69 16.19 -1.72
N THR A 48 -25.97 15.31 -0.76
CA THR A 48 -26.60 15.67 0.51
C THR A 48 -25.57 15.73 1.63
N LEU A 49 -25.86 16.52 2.67
CA LEU A 49 -25.00 16.59 3.86
C LEU A 49 -24.83 15.22 4.52
N ASP A 50 -25.83 14.34 4.45
CA ASP A 50 -25.74 12.99 5.02
C ASP A 50 -24.75 12.11 4.26
N VAL A 51 -24.76 12.15 2.92
CA VAL A 51 -23.79 11.42 2.09
C VAL A 51 -22.37 11.92 2.36
N VAL A 52 -22.19 13.24 2.48
CA VAL A 52 -20.88 13.83 2.79
C VAL A 52 -20.41 13.42 4.18
N LYS A 53 -21.28 13.49 5.20
CA LYS A 53 -20.94 13.05 6.57
C LYS A 53 -20.58 11.57 6.62
N GLN A 54 -21.32 10.72 5.91
CA GLN A 54 -21.05 9.29 5.87
C GLN A 54 -19.71 8.99 5.17
N ALA A 55 -19.44 9.65 4.05
CA ALA A 55 -18.16 9.53 3.34
C ALA A 55 -17.00 9.99 4.23
N LEU A 56 -17.11 11.16 4.87
CA LEU A 56 -16.11 11.67 5.80
C LEU A 56 -15.89 10.73 6.98
N ALA A 57 -16.95 10.20 7.60
CA ALA A 57 -16.83 9.28 8.73
C ALA A 57 -16.13 7.97 8.33
N SER A 58 -16.43 7.44 7.14
CA SER A 58 -15.76 6.25 6.59
C SER A 58 -14.28 6.51 6.31
N THR A 59 -13.97 7.62 5.63
CA THR A 59 -12.59 8.02 5.33
C THR A 59 -11.80 8.23 6.61
N THR A 60 -12.33 8.99 7.58
CA THR A 60 -11.66 9.23 8.86
C THR A 60 -11.39 7.94 9.61
N ARG A 61 -12.33 6.99 9.65
CA ARG A 61 -12.11 5.71 10.34
C ARG A 61 -10.95 4.92 9.74
N LEU A 62 -10.90 4.80 8.42
CA LEU A 62 -9.80 4.14 7.70
C LEU A 62 -8.47 4.87 7.93
N SER A 63 -8.45 6.20 7.81
CA SER A 63 -7.25 7.00 8.06
C SER A 63 -6.76 6.90 9.51
N SER A 64 -7.66 6.90 10.50
CA SER A 64 -7.30 6.75 11.92
C SER A 64 -6.67 5.40 12.21
N PHE A 65 -7.15 4.32 11.59
CA PHE A 65 -6.56 2.98 11.72
C PHE A 65 -5.12 2.97 11.20
N VAL A 66 -4.90 3.46 9.98
CA VAL A 66 -3.56 3.55 9.36
C VAL A 66 -2.62 4.44 10.19
N LEU A 67 -3.09 5.60 10.67
CA LEU A 67 -2.29 6.50 11.51
C LEU A 67 -1.90 5.87 12.84
N PHE A 68 -2.79 5.10 13.47
CA PHE A 68 -2.50 4.43 14.72
C PHE A 68 -1.38 3.38 14.55
N ILE A 69 -1.41 2.63 13.45
CA ILE A 69 -0.37 1.66 13.13
C ILE A 69 0.95 2.37 12.80
N LEU A 70 0.89 3.49 12.07
CA LEU A 70 2.07 4.30 11.80
C LEU A 70 2.73 4.81 13.09
N ILE A 71 1.95 5.22 14.09
CA ILE A 71 2.49 5.60 15.42
C ILE A 71 3.21 4.40 16.05
N GLY A 72 2.58 3.22 16.08
CA GLY A 72 3.19 2.00 16.62
C GLY A 72 4.48 1.62 15.90
N ALA A 73 4.47 1.65 14.56
CA ALA A 73 5.64 1.37 13.72
C ALA A 73 6.78 2.37 13.96
N ARG A 74 6.46 3.65 14.22
CA ARG A 74 7.46 4.67 14.57
C ARG A 74 8.08 4.43 15.94
N VAL A 75 7.29 4.07 16.95
CA VAL A 75 7.80 3.73 18.28
C VAL A 75 8.67 2.47 18.22
N PHE A 76 8.23 1.44 17.49
CA PHE A 76 9.01 0.24 17.23
C PHE A 76 10.33 0.58 16.55
N SER A 77 10.29 1.32 15.43
CA SER A 77 11.49 1.71 14.69
C SER A 77 12.46 2.46 15.59
N LEU A 78 12.01 3.50 16.30
CA LEU A 78 12.88 4.28 17.19
C LEU A 78 13.53 3.42 18.27
N THR A 79 12.77 2.54 18.92
CA THR A 79 13.30 1.63 19.94
C THR A 79 14.28 0.64 19.34
N PHE A 80 13.95 0.07 18.18
CA PHE A 80 14.77 -0.88 17.45
C PHE A 80 16.11 -0.27 17.02
N TYR A 81 16.12 0.97 16.53
CA TYR A 81 17.34 1.72 16.26
C TYR A 81 18.11 2.01 17.56
N GLY A 82 17.41 2.41 18.63
CA GLY A 82 18.01 2.72 19.93
C GLY A 82 18.74 1.54 20.58
N VAL A 83 18.30 0.30 20.34
CA VAL A 83 18.97 -0.91 20.83
C VAL A 83 19.98 -1.51 19.83
N ASN A 84 20.33 -0.76 18.77
CA ASN A 84 21.18 -1.24 17.68
C ASN A 84 20.64 -2.49 16.95
N GLY A 85 19.32 -2.66 16.93
CA GLY A 85 18.67 -3.81 16.28
C GLY A 85 19.02 -3.92 14.79
N HIS A 86 19.23 -2.78 14.12
CA HIS A 86 19.64 -2.74 12.71
C HIS A 86 20.98 -3.44 12.47
N ILE A 87 21.92 -3.34 13.41
CA ILE A 87 23.22 -4.04 13.38
C ILE A 87 23.03 -5.54 13.62
N TRP A 88 22.08 -5.90 14.47
CA TRP A 88 21.77 -7.30 14.78
C TRP A 88 21.17 -8.02 13.58
N VAL A 89 20.22 -7.36 12.89
CA VAL A 89 19.61 -7.83 11.65
C VAL A 89 20.65 -7.90 10.54
N GLU A 90 21.52 -6.89 10.41
CA GLU A 90 22.67 -6.93 9.52
C GLU A 90 23.55 -8.17 9.75
N HIS A 91 23.97 -8.44 10.99
CA HIS A 91 24.77 -9.62 11.32
C HIS A 91 24.03 -10.93 11.01
N LEU A 92 22.74 -11.01 11.33
CA LEU A 92 21.92 -12.20 11.07
C LEU A 92 21.80 -12.49 9.56
N LEU A 93 21.74 -11.45 8.74
CA LEU A 93 21.53 -11.56 7.30
C LEU A 93 22.83 -11.66 6.50
N THR A 94 23.91 -11.04 6.96
CA THR A 94 25.25 -11.20 6.37
C THR A 94 25.87 -12.55 6.70
N SER A 95 25.39 -13.23 7.74
CA SER A 95 25.76 -14.61 8.08
C SER A 95 24.96 -15.67 7.31
N LEU A 96 23.94 -15.28 6.53
CA LEU A 96 23.26 -16.21 5.63
C LEU A 96 24.18 -16.56 4.44
N PRO A 97 24.35 -17.86 4.11
CA PRO A 97 25.07 -18.27 2.92
C PRO A 97 24.33 -17.80 1.67
N GLY A 98 25.02 -17.07 0.78
CA GLY A 98 24.45 -16.63 -0.50
C GLY A 98 24.55 -15.13 -0.80
N GLY A 99 25.18 -14.33 0.06
CA GLY A 99 25.43 -12.90 -0.20
C GLY A 99 24.15 -12.13 -0.52
N GLU A 100 24.19 -11.29 -1.55
CA GLU A 100 23.07 -10.48 -2.02
C GLU A 100 21.82 -11.32 -2.35
N THR A 101 22.01 -12.42 -3.08
CA THR A 101 20.91 -13.27 -3.56
C THR A 101 20.27 -14.05 -2.42
N GLY A 102 21.06 -14.55 -1.47
CA GLY A 102 20.56 -15.25 -0.28
C GLY A 102 19.69 -14.35 0.59
N PHE A 103 20.10 -13.09 0.78
CA PHE A 103 19.30 -12.07 1.47
C PHE A 103 17.97 -11.81 0.74
N LEU A 104 18.00 -11.59 -0.57
CA LEU A 104 16.78 -11.30 -1.35
C LEU A 104 15.77 -12.44 -1.30
N ILE A 105 16.23 -13.70 -1.37
CA ILE A 105 15.35 -14.88 -1.27
C ILE A 105 14.77 -14.98 0.14
N GLY A 106 15.59 -14.85 1.18
CA GLY A 106 15.15 -14.94 2.57
C GLY A 106 14.12 -13.86 2.92
N VAL A 107 14.37 -12.61 2.50
CA VAL A 107 13.44 -11.50 2.67
C VAL A 107 12.14 -11.74 1.91
N ASN A 108 12.19 -12.19 0.66
CA ASN A 108 10.98 -12.46 -0.11
C ASN A 108 10.12 -13.55 0.55
N ILE A 109 10.72 -14.62 1.07
CA ILE A 109 9.97 -15.66 1.78
C ILE A 109 9.39 -15.12 3.09
N LEU A 110 10.18 -14.37 3.87
CA LEU A 110 9.73 -13.77 5.12
C LEU A 110 8.53 -12.84 4.88
N VAL A 111 8.66 -11.94 3.91
CA VAL A 111 7.61 -10.98 3.55
C VAL A 111 6.38 -11.69 3.01
N PHE A 112 6.56 -12.71 2.18
CA PHE A 112 5.45 -13.51 1.65
C PHE A 112 4.63 -14.16 2.76
N VAL A 113 5.29 -14.75 3.76
CA VAL A 113 4.61 -15.39 4.91
C VAL A 113 3.95 -14.35 5.83
N LEU A 114 4.63 -13.24 6.13
CA LEU A 114 4.06 -12.18 6.97
C LEU A 114 2.89 -11.47 6.31
N ALA A 115 2.94 -11.31 4.99
CA ALA A 115 1.90 -10.66 4.23
C ALA A 115 0.59 -11.47 4.22
N PHE A 116 0.59 -12.75 4.62
CA PHE A 116 -0.65 -13.50 4.84
C PHE A 116 -1.45 -13.03 6.04
N PHE A 117 -0.84 -12.34 7.00
CA PHE A 117 -1.51 -11.95 8.25
C PHE A 117 -1.63 -10.43 8.42
N LEU A 118 -0.71 -9.68 7.81
CA LEU A 118 -0.64 -8.23 7.91
C LEU A 118 -1.03 -7.60 6.58
N ASP A 119 -1.80 -6.52 6.66
CA ASP A 119 -2.16 -5.70 5.51
C ASP A 119 -0.95 -4.88 5.03
N PHE A 120 -1.01 -4.37 3.80
CA PHE A 120 0.15 -3.88 3.08
C PHE A 120 0.75 -2.61 3.71
N PHE A 121 -0.08 -1.71 4.23
CA PHE A 121 0.42 -0.49 4.85
C PHE A 121 1.20 -0.83 6.13
N GLU A 122 0.66 -1.74 6.94
CA GLU A 122 1.19 -2.22 8.20
C GLU A 122 2.52 -2.93 8.00
N LEU A 123 2.56 -3.87 7.05
CA LEU A 123 3.76 -4.61 6.73
C LEU A 123 4.85 -3.67 6.21
N ALA A 124 4.52 -2.74 5.30
CA ALA A 124 5.50 -1.81 4.75
C ALA A 124 6.12 -0.94 5.84
N PHE A 125 5.31 -0.41 6.76
CA PHE A 125 5.81 0.45 7.83
C PHE A 125 6.64 -0.28 8.88
N ILE A 126 6.50 -1.60 9.04
CA ILE A 126 7.32 -2.40 9.96
C ILE A 126 8.59 -2.91 9.27
N ILE A 127 8.45 -3.49 8.07
CA ILE A 127 9.51 -4.22 7.39
C ILE A 127 10.47 -3.30 6.64
N VAL A 128 10.00 -2.22 6.00
CA VAL A 128 10.88 -1.35 5.21
C VAL A 128 11.95 -0.68 6.10
N PRO A 129 11.62 -0.07 7.26
CA PRO A 129 12.65 0.49 8.14
C PRO A 129 13.61 -0.53 8.71
N LEU A 130 13.18 -1.80 8.79
CA LEU A 130 13.97 -2.92 9.31
C LEU A 130 14.97 -3.44 8.26
N LEU A 131 14.52 -3.61 7.02
CA LEU A 131 15.29 -4.27 5.97
C LEU A 131 16.05 -3.32 5.05
N ALA A 132 15.58 -2.08 4.85
CA ALA A 132 16.22 -1.12 3.96
C ALA A 132 17.70 -0.84 4.32
N PRO A 133 18.07 -0.64 5.60
CA PRO A 133 19.49 -0.44 5.96
C PRO A 133 20.36 -1.66 5.71
N ALA A 134 19.80 -2.87 5.89
CA ALA A 134 20.52 -4.11 5.63
C ALA A 134 20.72 -4.32 4.11
N ALA A 135 19.72 -3.98 3.29
CA ALA A 135 19.81 -4.04 1.84
C ALA A 135 20.85 -3.06 1.28
N ASP A 136 20.86 -1.82 1.76
CA ASP A 136 21.81 -0.77 1.32
C ASP A 136 23.27 -1.18 1.60
N LYS A 137 23.55 -1.75 2.78
CA LYS A 137 24.89 -2.25 3.12
C LYS A 137 25.36 -3.43 2.28
N LEU A 138 24.43 -4.27 1.81
CA LEU A 138 24.74 -5.37 0.88
C LEU A 138 24.96 -4.86 -0.56
N GLY A 139 24.80 -3.57 -0.81
CA GLY A 139 24.93 -2.96 -2.15
C GLY A 139 23.71 -3.19 -3.03
N ILE A 140 22.56 -3.59 -2.47
CA ILE A 140 21.33 -3.81 -3.22
C ILE A 140 20.72 -2.47 -3.59
N ASP A 141 20.38 -2.33 -4.86
CA ASP A 141 19.63 -1.16 -5.33
C ASP A 141 18.27 -1.08 -4.62
N LEU A 142 18.07 -0.01 -3.84
CA LEU A 142 16.87 0.20 -3.03
C LEU A 142 15.59 0.35 -3.88
N ILE A 143 15.71 0.80 -5.14
CA ILE A 143 14.57 0.90 -6.05
C ILE A 143 14.14 -0.51 -6.43
N TRP A 144 15.07 -1.38 -6.82
CA TRP A 144 14.77 -2.78 -7.13
C TRP A 144 14.28 -3.55 -5.91
N PHE A 145 14.88 -3.31 -4.74
CA PHE A 145 14.40 -3.88 -3.49
C PHE A 145 12.95 -3.47 -3.21
N GLY A 146 12.63 -2.19 -3.40
CA GLY A 146 11.27 -1.66 -3.28
C GLY A 146 10.29 -2.28 -4.28
N VAL A 147 10.71 -2.48 -5.54
CA VAL A 147 9.89 -3.16 -6.56
C VAL A 147 9.62 -4.61 -6.17
N LEU A 148 10.64 -5.36 -5.71
CA LEU A 148 10.49 -6.75 -5.26
C LEU A 148 9.54 -6.85 -4.07
N LEU A 149 9.72 -6.01 -3.05
CA LEU A 149 8.80 -5.93 -1.92
C LEU A 149 7.38 -5.58 -2.39
N GLY A 150 7.24 -4.59 -3.28
CA GLY A 150 5.95 -4.19 -3.83
C GLY A 150 5.23 -5.34 -4.54
N VAL A 151 5.93 -6.08 -5.41
CA VAL A 151 5.38 -7.27 -6.08
C VAL A 151 4.98 -8.34 -5.06
N ASN A 152 5.84 -8.62 -4.08
CA ASN A 152 5.58 -9.62 -3.04
C ASN A 152 4.34 -9.25 -2.20
N MET A 153 4.23 -8.00 -1.78
CA MET A 153 3.09 -7.51 -1.01
C MET A 153 1.79 -7.55 -1.82
N GLN A 154 1.83 -7.37 -3.14
CA GLN A 154 0.65 -7.55 -4.00
C GLN A 154 0.21 -9.02 -4.10
N THR A 155 1.12 -9.98 -3.96
CA THR A 155 0.72 -11.40 -3.95
C THR A 155 -0.12 -11.79 -2.74
N SER A 156 -0.03 -11.03 -1.62
CA SER A 156 -0.93 -11.20 -0.48
C SER A 156 -2.39 -10.95 -0.83
N PHE A 157 -2.68 -9.94 -1.66
CA PHE A 157 -4.04 -9.62 -2.11
C PHE A 157 -4.70 -10.74 -2.94
N MET A 158 -3.91 -11.69 -3.44
CA MET A 158 -4.38 -12.78 -4.30
C MET A 158 -4.61 -14.10 -3.54
N HIS A 159 -4.05 -14.30 -2.34
CA HIS A 159 -4.09 -15.61 -1.68
C HIS A 159 -5.28 -15.80 -0.71
N PRO A 160 -5.78 -17.04 -0.53
CA PRO A 160 -7.07 -17.31 0.12
C PRO A 160 -7.27 -16.97 1.62
N PRO A 161 -6.27 -16.72 2.50
CA PRO A 161 -6.59 -16.32 3.87
C PRO A 161 -7.19 -14.91 3.96
N PHE A 162 -6.85 -14.00 3.04
CA PHE A 162 -7.34 -12.60 3.04
C PHE A 162 -7.58 -12.01 1.64
N GLY A 163 -7.64 -12.82 0.58
CA GLY A 163 -7.67 -12.41 -0.83
C GLY A 163 -8.80 -11.45 -1.21
N PHE A 164 -8.66 -10.18 -0.85
CA PHE A 164 -9.65 -9.12 -1.05
C PHE A 164 -9.99 -8.96 -2.53
N ALA A 165 -9.04 -9.20 -3.43
CA ALA A 165 -9.27 -9.18 -4.86
C ALA A 165 -10.35 -10.19 -5.30
N LEU A 166 -10.35 -11.40 -4.75
CA LEU A 166 -11.36 -12.43 -5.05
C LEU A 166 -12.75 -12.03 -4.50
N PHE A 167 -12.80 -11.40 -3.32
CA PHE A 167 -14.03 -10.87 -2.75
C PHE A 167 -14.57 -9.67 -3.55
N TYR A 168 -13.70 -8.78 -4.03
CA TYR A 168 -14.10 -7.66 -4.88
C TYR A 168 -14.66 -8.13 -6.22
N LEU A 169 -14.02 -9.10 -6.87
CA LEU A 169 -14.54 -9.69 -8.11
C LEU A 169 -15.90 -10.35 -7.89
N ARG A 170 -16.10 -11.05 -6.76
CA ARG A 170 -17.42 -11.59 -6.39
C ARG A 170 -18.47 -10.50 -6.21
N SER A 171 -18.11 -9.34 -5.61
CA SER A 171 -19.05 -8.23 -5.40
C SER A 171 -19.49 -7.51 -6.67
N VAL A 172 -18.70 -7.60 -7.74
CA VAL A 172 -19.02 -7.01 -9.05
C VAL A 172 -19.77 -7.99 -9.95
N ALA A 173 -19.57 -9.30 -9.74
CA ALA A 173 -20.24 -10.36 -10.51
C ALA A 173 -21.64 -10.72 -9.98
N ALA A 174 -21.98 -10.34 -8.74
CA ALA A 174 -23.29 -10.53 -8.11
C ALA A 174 -24.14 -9.27 -8.19
#